data_AF-A0A2V6MGJ2-F1
#
_entry.id   AF-A0A2V6MGJ2-F1
#
_cell.length_a   1.000
_cell.length_b   1.000
_cell.length_c   1.000
_cell.angle_alpha   90.00
_cell.angle_beta   90.00
_cell.angle_gamma   90.00
#
_symmetry.space_group_name_H-M   'P 1'
#
loop_
_entity.id
_entity.type
_entity.pdbx_description
1 polymer ?
#
loop_
_entity_poly.entity_id
_entity_poly.type
_entity_poly.pdbx_seq_one_letter_code
_entity_poly.pdbx_strand_id
1 'polypeptide(L)'
;MPCSARPRPSLEKAERARWLEADACDLPFHDRKFDAVVCQFGIMFVPDKALAAREAYRVLKRDGVFLFNLWDALKHNKLGELAHRTITSYFKKDPPTFYQVPLVTIIELKSGEY
;
A
#
# COMPACT_ATOMS: atom_id res chain seq x y z
N MET A 1 8.12 9.28 19.27
CA MET A 1 7.11 8.36 19.85
C MET A 1 6.50 7.58 18.70
N PRO A 2 6.42 6.24 18.76
CA PRO A 2 5.65 5.50 17.77
C PRO A 2 4.18 5.95 17.84
N CYS A 3 3.58 6.18 16.69
CA CYS A 3 2.18 6.61 16.59
C CYS A 3 1.29 5.37 16.74
N SER A 4 0.68 5.17 17.91
CA SER A 4 -0.27 4.07 18.12
C SER A 4 -1.67 4.51 17.69
N ALA A 5 -2.13 3.98 16.56
CA ALA A 5 -3.50 4.19 16.10
C ALA A 5 -4.43 3.21 16.82
N ARG A 6 -5.41 3.75 17.57
CA ARG A 6 -6.50 2.94 18.14
C ARG A 6 -7.71 2.92 17.21
N PRO A 7 -8.41 1.79 17.09
CA PRO A 7 -9.64 1.73 16.33
C PRO A 7 -10.70 2.66 16.94
N ARG A 8 -11.68 3.03 16.13
CA ARG A 8 -12.88 3.71 16.66
C ARG A 8 -13.60 2.77 17.64
N PRO A 9 -14.24 3.28 18.72
CA PRO A 9 -14.90 2.45 19.73
C PRO A 9 -15.93 1.46 19.16
N SER A 10 -16.62 1.85 18.09
CA SER A 10 -17.58 0.97 17.39
C SER A 10 -16.95 -0.25 16.71
N LEU A 11 -15.63 -0.25 16.50
CA LEU A 11 -14.87 -1.32 15.87
C LEU A 11 -13.99 -2.11 16.85
N GLU A 12 -13.87 -1.67 18.10
CA GLU A 12 -13.09 -2.36 19.14
C GLU A 12 -13.61 -3.78 19.40
N LYS A 13 -14.93 -4.00 19.29
CA LYS A 13 -15.60 -5.30 19.52
C LYS A 13 -16.01 -6.03 18.24
N ALA A 14 -15.42 -5.70 17.10
CA ALA A 14 -15.75 -6.39 15.85
C ALA A 14 -15.40 -7.89 15.94
N GLU A 15 -16.38 -8.77 15.78
CA GLU A 15 -16.23 -10.23 15.97
C GLU A 15 -15.17 -10.87 15.04
N ARG A 16 -14.93 -10.26 13.88
CA ARG A 16 -14.01 -10.77 12.85
C ARG A 16 -12.74 -9.92 12.69
N ALA A 17 -12.45 -9.01 13.62
CA ALA A 17 -11.24 -8.19 13.58
C ALA A 17 -10.51 -8.24 14.92
N ARG A 18 -9.18 -8.25 14.86
CA ARG A 18 -8.31 -8.10 16.03
C ARG A 18 -7.37 -6.95 15.77
N TRP A 19 -7.26 -6.06 16.76
CA TRP A 19 -6.37 -4.90 16.71
C TRP A 19 -5.12 -5.20 17.52
N LEU A 20 -3.96 -4.92 16.94
CA LEU A 20 -2.67 -5.16 17.56
C LEU A 20 -1.73 -4.02 17.18
N GLU A 21 -1.06 -3.43 18.17
CA GLU A 21 0.05 -2.52 17.94
C GLU A 21 1.29 -3.35 17.60
N ALA A 22 1.91 -3.09 16.44
CA ALA A 22 3.06 -3.82 15.95
C ALA A 22 3.94 -2.92 15.06
N ASP A 23 5.24 -3.23 15.01
CA ASP A 23 6.15 -2.64 14.03
C ASP A 23 6.01 -3.39 12.70
N ALA A 24 5.86 -2.65 11.59
CA ALA A 24 5.78 -3.25 10.26
C ALA A 24 7.10 -3.92 9.84
N CYS A 25 8.23 -3.56 10.48
CA CYS A 25 9.53 -4.18 10.27
C CYS A 25 9.79 -5.41 11.15
N ASP A 26 8.92 -5.70 12.14
CA ASP A 26 9.04 -6.83 13.07
C ASP A 26 7.63 -7.32 13.47
N LEU A 27 6.99 -8.08 12.58
CA LEU A 27 5.60 -8.47 12.76
C LEU A 27 5.51 -9.65 13.75
N PRO A 28 4.65 -9.58 14.79
CA PRO A 28 4.52 -10.60 15.83
C PRO A 28 3.67 -11.80 15.37
N PHE A 29 3.94 -12.29 14.16
CA PHE A 29 3.25 -13.41 13.53
C PHE A 29 4.25 -14.46 13.06
N HIS A 30 3.83 -15.72 13.11
CA HIS A 30 4.59 -16.79 12.48
C HIS A 30 4.60 -16.65 10.96
N ASP A 31 5.60 -17.28 10.35
CA ASP A 31 5.73 -17.39 8.91
C ASP A 31 4.47 -18.03 8.31
N ARG A 32 4.11 -17.60 7.09
CA ARG A 32 3.05 -18.22 6.29
C ARG A 32 1.69 -18.31 6.99
N LYS A 33 1.30 -17.25 7.68
CA LYS A 33 0.06 -17.18 8.45
C LYS A 33 -1.11 -16.59 7.67
N PHE A 34 -0.86 -15.63 6.78
CA PHE A 34 -1.91 -14.86 6.12
C PHE A 34 -1.99 -15.13 4.62
N ASP A 35 -3.20 -15.14 4.08
CA ASP A 35 -3.45 -15.21 2.64
C ASP A 35 -3.21 -13.85 1.96
N ALA A 36 -3.44 -12.76 2.69
CA ALA A 36 -3.21 -11.41 2.21
C ALA A 36 -2.66 -10.49 3.32
N VAL A 37 -1.76 -9.59 2.93
CA VAL A 37 -1.34 -8.44 3.73
C VAL A 37 -1.77 -7.19 2.97
N VAL A 38 -2.45 -6.26 3.65
CA VAL A 38 -2.94 -5.01 3.03
C VAL A 38 -2.39 -3.81 3.80
N CYS A 39 -1.75 -2.89 3.09
CA CYS A 39 -1.22 -1.65 3.68
C CYS A 39 -1.75 -0.43 2.91
N GLN A 40 -2.72 0.28 3.50
CA GLN A 40 -3.29 1.47 2.87
C GLN A 40 -2.59 2.74 3.34
N PHE A 41 -1.82 3.40 2.47
CA PHE A 41 -1.04 4.62 2.77
C PHE A 41 -0.11 4.51 3.99
N GLY A 42 0.23 3.29 4.45
CA GLY A 42 1.06 3.10 5.64
C GLY A 42 2.55 3.01 5.32
N ILE A 43 2.92 2.24 4.28
CA ILE A 43 4.32 1.88 4.00
C ILE A 43 5.22 3.08 3.67
N MET A 44 4.64 4.18 3.20
CA MET A 44 5.37 5.42 2.92
C MET A 44 6.05 6.02 4.17
N PHE A 45 5.48 5.76 5.36
CA PHE A 45 5.99 6.25 6.65
C PHE A 45 6.96 5.28 7.34
N VAL A 46 7.12 4.06 6.81
CA VAL A 46 8.08 3.11 7.35
C VAL A 46 9.51 3.53 6.95
N PRO A 47 10.45 3.65 7.90
CA PRO A 47 11.83 4.02 7.59
C PRO A 47 12.50 3.04 6.64
N ASP A 48 12.46 1.74 6.95
CA ASP A 48 12.98 0.66 6.11
C ASP A 48 11.85 -0.08 5.39
N LYS A 49 11.48 0.45 4.22
CA LYS A 49 10.43 -0.11 3.35
C LYS A 49 10.78 -1.50 2.83
N ALA A 50 12.06 -1.78 2.60
CA ALA A 50 12.50 -3.07 2.11
C ALA A 50 12.37 -4.13 3.21
N LEU A 51 12.72 -3.80 4.46
CA LEU A 51 12.51 -4.67 5.60
C LEU A 51 11.02 -4.92 5.85
N ALA A 52 10.17 -3.89 5.83
CA ALA A 52 8.73 -4.09 5.99
C ALA A 52 8.12 -4.92 4.84
N ALA A 53 8.59 -4.76 3.60
CA ALA A 53 8.16 -5.61 2.51
C ALA A 53 8.59 -7.07 2.74
N ARG A 54 9.87 -7.32 3.10
CA ARG A 54 10.34 -8.67 3.46
C ARG A 54 9.51 -9.28 4.57
N GLU A 55 9.14 -8.48 5.56
CA GLU A 55 8.38 -8.95 6.70
C GLU A 55 6.91 -9.25 6.37
N ALA A 56 6.29 -8.43 5.52
CA ALA A 56 5.00 -8.75 4.91
C ALA A 56 5.06 -10.07 4.12
N TYR A 57 6.12 -10.30 3.33
CA TYR A 57 6.33 -11.56 2.62
C TYR A 57 6.52 -12.75 3.57
N ARG A 58 7.28 -12.61 4.65
CA ARG A 58 7.52 -13.69 5.63
C ARG A 58 6.21 -14.24 6.19
N VAL A 59 5.29 -13.35 6.55
CA VAL A 59 4.00 -13.73 7.15
C VAL A 59 2.97 -14.22 6.13
N LEU A 60 3.21 -14.06 4.82
CA LEU A 60 2.34 -14.56 3.75
C LEU A 60 2.51 -16.06 3.52
N LYS A 61 1.38 -16.76 3.34
CA LYS A 61 1.35 -18.13 2.84
C LYS A 61 1.96 -18.21 1.44
N ARG A 62 2.28 -19.44 1.00
CA ARG A 62 2.55 -19.69 -0.43
C ARG A 62 1.36 -19.22 -1.25
N ASP A 63 1.63 -18.53 -2.36
CA ASP A 63 0.65 -17.89 -3.24
C ASP A 63 -0.17 -16.75 -2.59
N GLY A 64 0.20 -16.33 -1.38
CA GLY A 64 -0.36 -15.14 -0.74
C GLY A 64 0.04 -13.84 -1.43
N VAL A 65 -0.74 -12.78 -1.18
CA VAL A 65 -0.61 -11.48 -1.84
C VAL A 65 -0.30 -10.36 -0.84
N PHE A 66 0.68 -9.52 -1.18
CA PHE A 66 0.88 -8.25 -0.51
C PHE A 66 0.34 -7.12 -1.40
N LEU A 67 -0.69 -6.43 -0.92
CA LEU A 67 -1.32 -5.31 -1.61
C LEU A 67 -1.09 -4.02 -0.83
N PHE A 68 -0.54 -3.01 -1.47
CA PHE A 68 -0.37 -1.71 -0.83
C PHE A 68 -0.56 -0.56 -1.81
N ASN A 69 -0.87 0.61 -1.27
CA ASN A 69 -0.95 1.84 -2.05
C ASN A 69 -0.19 2.98 -1.37
N LEU A 70 0.33 3.88 -2.19
CA LEU A 70 1.07 5.08 -1.77
C LEU A 70 1.02 6.13 -2.88
N TRP A 71 1.53 7.32 -2.61
CA TRP A 71 1.73 8.33 -3.66
C TRP A 71 3.05 8.10 -4.38
N ASP A 72 2.99 8.00 -5.70
CA ASP A 72 4.18 7.88 -6.55
C ASP A 72 4.13 8.88 -7.71
N ALA A 73 5.26 9.09 -8.36
CA ALA A 73 5.37 9.90 -9.55
C ALA A 73 4.51 9.33 -10.69
N LEU A 74 3.92 10.22 -11.49
CA LEU A 74 3.08 9.88 -12.64
C LEU A 74 3.71 8.82 -13.56
N LYS A 75 5.03 8.89 -13.79
CA LYS A 75 5.79 7.94 -14.62
C LYS A 75 5.75 6.49 -14.14
N HIS A 76 5.43 6.25 -12.87
CA HIS A 76 5.29 4.90 -12.30
C HIS A 76 3.81 4.46 -12.23
N ASN A 77 2.88 5.32 -12.64
CA ASN A 77 1.46 5.07 -12.61
C ASN A 77 0.88 5.10 -14.03
N LYS A 78 0.90 3.94 -14.71
CA LYS A 78 0.42 3.81 -16.10
C LYS A 78 -1.02 4.29 -16.28
N LEU A 79 -1.87 4.10 -15.28
CA LEU A 79 -3.25 4.58 -15.32
C LEU A 79 -3.31 6.10 -15.28
N GLY A 80 -2.56 6.72 -14.36
CA GLY A 80 -2.42 8.17 -14.28
C GLY A 80 -1.85 8.76 -15.57
N GLU A 81 -0.81 8.13 -16.12
CA GLU A 81 -0.17 8.57 -17.38
C GLU A 81 -1.17 8.50 -18.55
N LEU A 82 -1.90 7.40 -18.67
CA LEU A 82 -2.93 7.22 -19.69
C LEU A 82 -4.03 8.29 -19.54
N ALA A 83 -4.51 8.52 -18.33
CA ALA A 83 -5.53 9.53 -18.06
C ALA A 83 -5.04 10.94 -18.42
N HIS A 84 -3.82 11.29 -17.99
CA HIS A 84 -3.20 12.58 -18.32
C HIS A 84 -3.07 12.76 -19.83
N ARG A 85 -2.53 11.77 -20.54
CA ARG A 85 -2.36 11.80 -22.00
C ARG A 85 -3.69 11.96 -22.73
N THR A 86 -4.70 11.18 -22.35
CA THR A 86 -6.02 11.26 -22.98
C THR A 86 -6.66 12.64 -22.75
N ILE A 87 -6.66 13.13 -21.52
CA ILE A 87 -7.28 14.42 -21.18
C ILE A 87 -6.56 15.57 -21.89
N THR A 88 -5.23 15.59 -21.84
CA THR A 88 -4.43 16.66 -22.48
C THR A 88 -4.64 16.73 -24.00
N SER A 89 -4.94 15.62 -24.67
CA SER A 89 -5.22 15.61 -26.12
C SER A 89 -6.46 16.41 -26.54
N TYR A 90 -7.38 16.70 -25.61
CA TYR A 90 -8.56 17.53 -25.89
C TYR A 90 -8.27 19.04 -25.82
N PHE A 91 -7.09 19.45 -25.33
CA PHE A 91 -6.74 20.86 -25.17
C PHE A 91 -5.72 21.30 -26.23
N LYS A 92 -6.07 22.35 -26.99
CA LYS A 92 -5.16 22.95 -28.00
C LYS A 92 -4.07 23.82 -27.36
N LYS A 93 -4.33 24.38 -26.18
CA LYS A 93 -3.41 25.22 -25.40
C LYS A 93 -3.71 25.03 -23.92
N ASP A 94 -2.68 25.07 -23.08
CA ASP A 94 -2.75 25.06 -21.61
C ASP A 94 -3.55 23.88 -21.03
N PRO A 95 -3.09 22.63 -21.20
CA PRO A 95 -3.78 21.48 -20.65
C PRO A 95 -3.67 21.43 -19.12
N PRO A 96 -4.64 20.81 -18.43
CA PRO A 96 -4.61 20.67 -16.99
C PRO A 96 -3.39 19.87 -16.49
N THR A 97 -2.74 20.35 -15.44
CA THR A 97 -1.51 19.77 -14.87
C THR A 97 -1.74 18.95 -13.59
N PHE A 98 -2.99 18.82 -13.11
CA PHE A 98 -3.29 18.17 -11.83
C PHE A 98 -2.97 16.67 -11.75
N TYR A 99 -2.63 16.02 -12.88
CA TYR A 99 -2.10 14.65 -12.87
C TYR A 99 -0.56 14.59 -12.75
N GLN A 100 0.13 15.72 -12.86
CA GLN A 100 1.59 15.79 -12.76
C GLN A 100 2.09 15.76 -11.30
N VAL A 101 1.19 15.94 -10.33
CA VAL A 101 1.48 15.72 -8.91
C VAL A 101 1.44 14.23 -8.58
N PRO A 102 2.10 13.77 -7.50
CA PRO A 102 2.04 12.37 -7.08
C PRO A 102 0.60 11.89 -6.90
N LEU A 103 0.30 10.72 -7.46
CA LEU A 103 -1.02 10.10 -7.47
C LEU A 103 -0.99 8.77 -6.74
N VAL A 104 -2.16 8.30 -6.33
CA VAL A 104 -2.30 6.97 -5.70
C VAL A 104 -1.89 5.90 -6.71
N THR A 105 -0.82 5.19 -6.37
CA THR A 105 -0.32 4.02 -7.09
C THR A 105 -0.60 2.80 -6.23
N ILE A 106 -1.22 1.78 -6.84
CA ILE A 106 -1.50 0.49 -6.22
C ILE A 106 -0.44 -0.48 -6.71
N ILE A 107 0.16 -1.21 -5.77
CA ILE A 107 1.19 -2.21 -6.04
C ILE A 107 0.71 -3.54 -5.46
N GLU A 108 0.75 -4.56 -6.30
CA GLU A 108 0.46 -5.95 -5.95
C GLU A 108 1.75 -6.76 -6.07
N LEU A 109 2.04 -7.53 -5.03
CA LEU A 109 3.22 -8.36 -4.92
C LEU A 109 2.80 -9.78 -4.54
N LYS A 110 3.02 -10.74 -5.44
CA LYS A 110 2.70 -12.16 -5.20
C LYS A 110 3.92 -12.88 -4.65
N SER A 111 3.71 -13.73 -3.64
CA SER A 111 4.77 -14.54 -3.02
C SER A 111 5.40 -15.59 -3.94
N GLY A 112 4.81 -15.86 -5.11
CA GLY A 112 5.33 -16.81 -6.10
C GLY A 112 6.15 -16.19 -7.25
N GLU A 113 6.32 -14.87 -7.28
CA GLU A 113 7.01 -14.17 -8.39
C GLU A 113 8.47 -13.78 -8.06
N TYR A 114 9.04 -14.27 -6.95
CA TYR A 114 10.42 -14.04 -6.51
C TYR A 114 11.10 -15.32 -6.00
#